data_AF-A0A151ADH8-F1
#
_entry.id   AF-A0A151ADH8-F1
#
_cell.length_a   1.000
_cell.length_b   1.000
_cell.length_c   1.000
_cell.angle_alpha   90.00
_cell.angle_beta   90.00
_cell.angle_gamma   90.00
#
_symmetry.space_group_name_H-M   'P 1'
#
loop_
_entity.id
_entity.type
_entity.pdbx_description
1 polymer ?
#
loop_
_entity_poly.entity_id
_entity_poly.type
_entity_poly.pdbx_seq_one_letter_code
_entity_poly.pdbx_strand_id
1 'polypeptide(L)'
;MALTTDEIMQLSLGLVGWEEVPADSTIYVPGEGIETALVGIDLESPEIQLAEREGYDLALAHHPVGESARLDFPDVLSRQIEFMTDHGVPESEAEAAVSDLRENVELGAHSSNYRHDPSVAELLDQPYMNVHLAPDEIGRRRFVEVAEGMDVGSSVGEFVDELEEIPELDAAATDVEVRVGSEDNELGEVAVHHAAGTNGGADVARAYFENGVDTVLYIHVGAGDARELCEEYDEKNLVVTGHIASDAIGLNSLIDALEERDVECTPISGCSIDRS
;
A
#
# COMPACT_ATOMS: atom_id res chain seq x y z
N MET A 1 -8.13 18.68 20.05
CA MET A 1 -8.06 20.02 19.40
C MET A 1 -8.33 19.74 17.94
N ALA A 2 -9.33 20.40 17.33
CA ALA A 2 -9.70 20.10 15.96
C ALA A 2 -8.50 20.32 15.01
N LEU A 3 -8.22 19.34 14.15
CA LEU A 3 -7.01 19.29 13.32
C LEU A 3 -7.19 20.04 12.00
N THR A 4 -6.10 20.40 11.33
CA THR A 4 -6.10 20.73 9.91
C THR A 4 -5.67 19.53 9.05
N THR A 5 -5.94 19.58 7.75
CA THR A 5 -5.45 18.56 6.80
C THR A 5 -3.91 18.45 6.79
N ASP A 6 -3.19 19.56 6.98
CA ASP A 6 -1.73 19.55 7.14
C ASP A 6 -1.30 18.81 8.41
N GLU A 7 -1.98 19.03 9.54
CA GLU A 7 -1.67 18.34 10.80
C GLU A 7 -1.96 16.84 10.71
N ILE A 8 -2.99 16.43 9.96
CA ILE A 8 -3.30 15.02 9.67
C ILE A 8 -2.22 14.40 8.78
N MET A 9 -1.78 15.09 7.74
CA MET A 9 -0.67 14.62 6.90
C MET A 9 0.60 14.45 7.74
N GLN A 10 0.95 15.44 8.57
CA GLN A 10 2.12 15.37 9.44
C GLN A 10 2.00 14.27 10.51
N LEU A 11 0.79 14.02 11.01
CA LEU A 11 0.54 12.89 11.92
C LEU A 11 0.89 11.57 11.25
N SER A 12 0.40 11.34 10.01
CA SER A 12 0.72 10.13 9.24
C SER A 12 2.21 9.95 9.01
N LEU A 13 2.91 11.00 8.56
CA LEU A 13 4.37 10.96 8.38
C LEU A 13 5.09 10.65 9.70
N GLY A 14 4.61 11.21 10.81
CA GLY A 14 5.14 10.97 12.15
C GLY A 14 5.05 9.52 12.60
N LEU A 15 4.04 8.75 12.16
CA LEU A 15 3.91 7.31 12.47
C LEU A 15 5.07 6.49 11.90
N VAL A 16 5.62 6.91 10.77
CA VAL A 16 6.74 6.22 10.10
C VAL A 16 8.07 6.95 10.21
N GLY A 17 8.10 8.12 10.87
CA GLY A 17 9.29 8.92 11.11
C GLY A 17 9.78 9.67 9.87
N TRP A 18 8.88 10.04 8.95
CA TRP A 18 9.20 10.79 7.74
C TRP A 18 9.00 12.30 7.94
N GLU A 19 9.74 13.09 7.19
CA GLU A 19 9.65 14.57 7.20
C GLU A 19 9.05 15.13 5.91
N GLU A 20 9.12 14.37 4.80
CA GLU A 20 8.65 14.79 3.48
C GLU A 20 7.42 13.98 3.08
N VAL A 21 6.45 14.66 2.45
CA VAL A 21 5.23 14.02 1.92
C VAL A 21 5.61 13.23 0.66
N PRO A 22 5.32 11.91 0.59
CA PRO A 22 5.53 11.11 -0.60
C PRO A 22 4.71 11.62 -1.79
N ALA A 23 5.23 11.44 -3.00
CA ALA A 23 4.60 11.97 -4.22
C ALA A 23 3.23 11.35 -4.55
N ASP A 24 2.86 10.23 -3.92
CA ASP A 24 1.56 9.56 -4.08
C ASP A 24 0.51 9.99 -3.04
N SER A 25 0.83 10.97 -2.19
CA SER A 25 -0.03 11.44 -1.10
C SER A 25 -0.22 12.95 -1.19
N THR A 26 -1.45 13.45 -1.08
CA THR A 26 -1.70 14.89 -1.26
C THR A 26 -2.97 15.37 -0.58
N ILE A 27 -3.06 16.69 -0.38
CA ILE A 27 -4.26 17.39 0.07
C ILE A 27 -4.89 18.06 -1.15
N TYR A 28 -6.01 17.53 -1.62
CA TYR A 28 -6.72 18.05 -2.79
C TYR A 28 -7.51 19.32 -2.45
N VAL A 29 -8.25 19.27 -1.34
CA VAL A 29 -9.03 20.39 -0.81
C VAL A 29 -8.66 20.56 0.67
N PRO A 30 -7.97 21.65 1.06
CA PRO A 30 -7.59 21.90 2.44
C PRO A 30 -8.80 22.03 3.38
N GLY A 31 -8.64 21.56 4.61
CA GLY A 31 -9.64 21.65 5.66
C GLY A 31 -9.06 22.12 6.98
N GLU A 32 -9.87 22.82 7.76
CA GLU A 32 -9.56 23.26 9.12
C GLU A 32 -10.68 22.83 10.06
N GLY A 33 -10.35 22.55 11.32
CA GLY A 33 -11.36 22.22 12.31
C GLY A 33 -11.96 20.83 12.12
N ILE A 34 -11.17 19.87 11.65
CA ILE A 34 -11.60 18.49 11.40
C ILE A 34 -11.87 17.80 12.74
N GLU A 35 -13.14 17.42 12.96
CA GLU A 35 -13.60 16.62 14.11
C GLU A 35 -14.20 15.28 13.66
N THR A 36 -14.68 15.18 12.42
CA THR A 36 -15.23 13.96 11.83
C THR A 36 -14.60 13.65 10.47
N ALA A 37 -14.32 12.38 10.19
CA ALA A 37 -13.75 11.97 8.91
C ALA A 37 -14.43 10.70 8.35
N LEU A 38 -14.81 10.72 7.07
CA LEU A 38 -15.12 9.51 6.31
C LEU A 38 -13.82 8.99 5.72
N VAL A 39 -13.40 7.79 6.12
CA VAL A 39 -12.08 7.22 5.77
C VAL A 39 -12.26 5.94 4.97
N GLY A 40 -11.43 5.68 3.97
CA GLY A 40 -11.49 4.42 3.21
C GLY A 40 -10.37 4.25 2.20
N ILE A 41 -10.30 3.07 1.58
CA ILE A 41 -9.25 2.76 0.60
C ILE A 41 -9.51 3.56 -0.69
N ASP A 42 -10.67 3.30 -1.30
CA ASP A 42 -11.15 4.00 -2.48
C ASP A 42 -12.27 4.97 -2.11
N LEU A 43 -11.99 6.28 -2.16
CA LEU A 43 -12.99 7.34 -2.03
C LEU A 43 -12.97 8.19 -3.30
N GLU A 44 -13.89 7.91 -4.23
CA GLU A 44 -14.06 8.67 -5.46
C GLU A 44 -15.26 9.63 -5.35
N SER A 45 -15.65 10.25 -6.46
CA SER A 45 -16.79 11.17 -6.55
C SER A 45 -18.07 10.71 -5.83
N PRO A 46 -18.48 9.41 -5.85
CA PRO A 46 -19.65 8.95 -5.09
C PRO A 46 -19.49 9.04 -3.57
N GLU A 47 -18.32 8.67 -3.04
CA GLU A 47 -18.02 8.71 -1.61
C GLU A 47 -17.78 10.15 -1.14
N ILE A 48 -17.18 11.01 -1.96
CA ILE A 48 -17.06 12.45 -1.68
C ILE A 48 -18.44 13.08 -1.53
N GLN A 49 -19.40 12.74 -2.41
CA GLN A 49 -20.79 13.19 -2.28
C GLN A 49 -21.48 12.62 -1.04
N LEU A 50 -21.13 11.40 -0.63
CA LEU A 50 -21.63 10.83 0.62
C LEU A 50 -21.09 11.60 1.84
N ALA A 51 -19.79 11.92 1.84
CA ALA A 51 -19.15 12.67 2.91
C ALA A 51 -19.83 14.03 3.12
N GLU A 52 -20.03 14.79 2.04
CA GLU A 52 -20.72 16.10 2.10
C GLU A 52 -22.15 15.96 2.58
N ARG A 53 -22.92 15.01 2.03
CA ARG A 53 -24.33 14.84 2.35
C ARG A 53 -24.56 14.48 3.82
N GLU A 54 -23.69 13.65 4.40
CA GLU A 54 -23.76 13.23 5.80
C GLU A 54 -23.06 14.21 6.75
N GLY A 55 -22.35 15.22 6.20
CA GLY A 55 -21.75 16.31 6.96
C GLY A 55 -20.43 15.97 7.64
N TYR A 56 -19.60 15.12 7.02
CA TYR A 56 -18.24 14.86 7.50
C TYR A 56 -17.32 16.04 7.20
N ASP A 57 -16.45 16.38 8.15
CA ASP A 57 -15.49 17.48 7.96
C ASP A 57 -14.38 17.11 6.96
N LEU A 58 -14.07 15.82 6.81
CA LEU A 58 -13.03 15.32 5.91
C LEU A 58 -13.45 14.03 5.19
N ALA A 59 -13.16 13.96 3.90
CA ALA A 59 -13.03 12.69 3.18
C ALA A 59 -11.53 12.32 3.08
N LEU A 60 -11.14 11.15 3.59
CA LEU A 60 -9.75 10.68 3.64
C LEU A 60 -9.62 9.36 2.87
N ALA A 61 -9.02 9.43 1.69
CA ALA A 61 -8.72 8.25 0.87
C ALA A 61 -7.35 7.66 1.24
N HIS A 62 -7.16 6.37 0.98
CA HIS A 62 -5.83 5.78 0.96
C HIS A 62 -5.20 5.95 -0.43
N HIS A 63 -5.87 5.44 -1.47
CA HIS A 63 -5.33 5.44 -2.82
C HIS A 63 -5.33 6.85 -3.44
N PRO A 64 -4.34 7.15 -4.28
CA PRO A 64 -4.28 8.41 -5.03
C PRO A 64 -5.35 8.45 -6.13
N VAL A 65 -6.25 9.43 -6.07
CA VAL A 65 -7.35 9.56 -7.05
C VAL A 65 -7.10 10.60 -8.15
N GLY A 66 -6.13 11.50 -7.96
CA GLY A 66 -5.94 12.62 -8.87
C GLY A 66 -4.74 13.51 -8.56
N GLU A 67 -4.68 14.63 -9.28
CA GLU A 67 -3.65 15.68 -9.18
C GLU A 67 -2.21 15.17 -9.04
N SER A 68 -1.38 15.83 -8.21
CA SER A 68 0.01 15.46 -8.02
C SER A 68 0.16 14.02 -7.54
N ALA A 69 -0.72 13.56 -6.63
CA ALA A 69 -0.70 12.19 -6.13
C ALA A 69 -0.81 11.15 -7.26
N ARG A 70 -1.49 11.46 -8.37
CA ARG A 70 -1.57 10.60 -9.55
C ARG A 70 -0.48 10.87 -10.59
N LEU A 71 -0.15 12.15 -10.80
CA LEU A 71 0.80 12.61 -11.83
C LEU A 71 2.26 12.31 -11.46
N ASP A 72 2.58 12.47 -10.18
CA ASP A 72 3.93 12.33 -9.62
C ASP A 72 4.12 10.95 -8.93
N PHE A 73 3.09 10.09 -8.95
CA PHE A 73 3.17 8.69 -8.50
C PHE A 73 4.40 7.91 -9.02
N PRO A 74 4.87 8.07 -10.28
CA PRO A 74 6.08 7.40 -10.73
C PRO A 74 7.32 7.64 -9.85
N ASP A 75 7.39 8.75 -9.12
CA ASP A 75 8.54 9.08 -8.28
C ASP A 75 8.66 8.14 -7.07
N VAL A 76 7.55 7.62 -6.54
CA VAL A 76 7.58 6.66 -5.42
C VAL A 76 8.09 5.27 -5.82
N LEU A 77 8.10 4.96 -7.13
CA LEU A 77 8.61 3.68 -7.65
C LEU A 77 10.14 3.55 -7.50
N SER A 78 10.85 4.65 -7.21
CA SER A 78 12.27 4.61 -6.86
C SER A 78 12.54 3.72 -5.63
N ARG A 79 11.57 3.55 -4.73
CA ARG A 79 11.67 2.63 -3.59
C ARG A 79 11.74 1.16 -3.99
N GLN A 80 11.21 0.78 -5.16
CA GLN A 80 11.37 -0.58 -5.65
C GLN A 80 12.84 -0.91 -5.92
N ILE A 81 13.61 0.07 -6.41
CA ILE A 81 15.05 -0.06 -6.62
C ILE A 81 15.76 -0.18 -5.27
N GLU A 82 15.46 0.71 -4.32
CA GLU A 82 16.00 0.66 -2.96
C GLU A 82 15.82 -0.72 -2.33
N PHE A 83 14.58 -1.23 -2.31
CA PHE A 83 14.27 -2.53 -1.71
C PHE A 83 14.96 -3.70 -2.42
N MET A 84 15.13 -3.63 -3.74
CA MET A 84 15.90 -4.65 -4.46
C MET A 84 17.38 -4.60 -4.10
N THR A 85 17.97 -3.41 -4.05
CA THR A 85 19.39 -3.23 -3.72
C THR A 85 19.72 -3.64 -2.29
N ASP A 86 18.79 -3.45 -1.34
CA ASP A 86 18.93 -3.89 0.04
C ASP A 86 19.02 -5.42 0.17
N HIS A 87 18.42 -6.16 -0.78
CA HIS A 87 18.51 -7.62 -0.87
C HIS A 87 19.61 -8.08 -1.84
N GLY A 88 20.54 -7.20 -2.22
CA GLY A 88 21.73 -7.57 -2.99
C GLY A 88 21.54 -7.61 -4.51
N VAL A 89 20.37 -7.23 -5.03
CA VAL A 89 20.18 -7.04 -6.48
C VAL A 89 21.07 -5.88 -6.95
N PRO A 90 21.91 -6.04 -7.99
CA PRO A 90 22.69 -4.95 -8.54
C PRO A 90 21.80 -3.77 -8.97
N GLU A 91 22.18 -2.54 -8.62
CA GLU A 91 21.40 -1.33 -8.91
C GLU A 91 20.96 -1.23 -10.39
N SER A 92 21.85 -1.54 -11.33
CA SER A 92 21.51 -1.52 -12.77
C SER A 92 20.48 -2.59 -13.18
N GLU A 93 20.45 -3.73 -12.49
CA GLU A 93 19.44 -4.78 -12.73
C GLU A 93 18.11 -4.37 -12.10
N ALA A 94 18.14 -3.78 -10.91
CA ALA A 94 16.96 -3.22 -10.25
C ALA A 94 16.32 -2.08 -11.08
N GLU A 95 17.12 -1.15 -11.60
CA GLU A 95 16.65 -0.10 -12.52
C GLU A 95 16.01 -0.69 -13.78
N ALA A 96 16.61 -1.73 -14.35
CA ALA A 96 16.07 -2.39 -15.55
C ALA A 96 14.74 -3.09 -15.26
N ALA A 97 14.61 -3.77 -14.11
CA ALA A 97 13.40 -4.50 -13.71
C ALA A 97 12.20 -3.56 -13.50
N VAL A 98 12.42 -2.32 -13.06
CA VAL A 98 11.34 -1.34 -12.80
C VAL A 98 11.03 -0.49 -14.04
N SER A 99 11.89 -0.50 -15.07
CA SER A 99 11.79 0.41 -16.23
C SER A 99 10.43 0.36 -16.93
N ASP A 100 9.96 -0.85 -17.28
CA ASP A 100 8.71 -1.01 -18.02
C ASP A 100 7.50 -0.68 -17.15
N LEU A 101 7.52 -1.06 -15.87
CA LEU A 101 6.50 -0.66 -14.90
C LEU A 101 6.41 0.85 -14.80
N ARG A 102 7.55 1.52 -14.62
CA ARG A 102 7.62 2.98 -14.51
C ARG A 102 7.10 3.67 -15.77
N GLU A 103 7.51 3.23 -16.95
CA GLU A 103 7.02 3.79 -18.22
C GLU A 103 5.50 3.63 -18.34
N ASN A 104 4.96 2.45 -18.01
CA ASN A 104 3.52 2.20 -18.04
C ASN A 104 2.76 3.11 -17.08
N VAL A 105 3.28 3.31 -15.87
CA VAL A 105 2.67 4.19 -14.87
C VAL A 105 2.75 5.65 -15.30
N GLU A 106 3.87 6.12 -15.86
CA GLU A 106 4.04 7.48 -16.40
C GLU A 106 3.04 7.77 -17.55
N LEU A 107 2.93 6.84 -18.49
CA LEU A 107 1.97 6.94 -19.60
C LEU A 107 0.52 6.91 -19.10
N GLY A 108 0.23 6.08 -18.11
CA GLY A 108 -1.08 6.01 -17.44
C GLY A 108 -1.43 7.31 -16.73
N ALA A 109 -0.50 7.86 -15.95
CA ALA A 109 -0.65 9.13 -15.25
C ALA A 109 -0.92 10.28 -16.24
N HIS A 110 -0.12 10.38 -17.31
CA HIS A 110 -0.29 11.41 -18.34
C HIS A 110 -1.63 11.33 -19.07
N SER A 111 -2.18 10.13 -19.26
CA SER A 111 -3.47 9.92 -19.95
C SER A 111 -4.69 10.00 -19.02
N SER A 112 -4.47 10.09 -17.70
CA SER A 112 -5.53 10.12 -16.70
C SER A 112 -6.31 11.45 -16.70
N ASN A 113 -7.58 11.39 -16.29
CA ASN A 113 -8.33 12.60 -15.93
C ASN A 113 -8.06 12.96 -14.46
N TYR A 114 -6.84 13.40 -14.17
CA TYR A 114 -6.37 13.70 -12.81
C TYR A 114 -7.17 14.79 -12.06
N ARG A 115 -8.08 15.51 -12.73
CA ARG A 115 -8.96 16.51 -12.11
C ARG A 115 -10.35 15.99 -11.76
N HIS A 116 -10.70 14.74 -12.10
CA HIS A 116 -12.09 14.25 -11.97
C HIS A 116 -12.63 14.42 -10.54
N ASP A 117 -12.11 13.64 -9.60
CA ASP A 117 -12.58 13.63 -8.20
C ASP A 117 -12.20 14.89 -7.43
N PRO A 118 -10.97 15.45 -7.57
CA PRO A 118 -10.63 16.73 -6.94
C PRO A 118 -11.58 17.86 -7.34
N SER A 119 -12.00 17.95 -8.61
CA SER A 119 -12.96 18.98 -9.04
C SER A 119 -14.36 18.82 -8.45
N VAL A 120 -14.76 17.59 -8.09
CA VAL A 120 -16.04 17.34 -7.41
C VAL A 120 -15.95 17.77 -5.95
N ALA A 121 -14.87 17.44 -5.25
CA ALA A 121 -14.64 17.91 -3.88
C ALA A 121 -14.58 19.44 -3.81
N GLU A 122 -13.87 20.09 -4.74
CA GLU A 122 -13.82 21.56 -4.86
C GLU A 122 -15.21 22.18 -5.06
N LEU A 123 -16.06 21.57 -5.90
CA LEU A 123 -17.40 22.09 -6.18
C LEU A 123 -18.34 21.97 -4.97
N LEU A 124 -18.13 20.95 -4.14
CA LEU A 124 -18.90 20.68 -2.93
C LEU A 124 -18.35 21.42 -1.71
N ASP A 125 -17.22 22.12 -1.83
CA ASP A 125 -16.48 22.69 -0.70
C ASP A 125 -16.17 21.63 0.40
N GLN A 126 -15.92 20.38 0.00
CA GLN A 126 -15.63 19.25 0.89
C GLN A 126 -14.12 19.09 1.05
N PRO A 127 -13.55 19.23 2.26
CA PRO A 127 -12.15 18.89 2.50
C PRO A 127 -11.86 17.44 2.14
N TYR A 128 -10.77 17.24 1.39
CA TYR A 128 -10.45 15.97 0.75
C TYR A 128 -8.94 15.79 0.58
N MET A 129 -8.42 14.63 0.97
CA MET A 129 -7.01 14.28 0.86
C MET A 129 -6.82 12.77 0.70
N ASN A 130 -5.65 12.34 0.24
CA ASN A 130 -5.23 10.95 0.33
C ASN A 130 -3.91 10.80 1.10
N VAL A 131 -3.74 9.64 1.74
CA VAL A 131 -2.50 9.24 2.41
C VAL A 131 -2.22 7.79 2.08
N HIS A 132 -1.17 7.55 1.29
CA HIS A 132 -0.88 6.24 0.70
C HIS A 132 0.36 5.59 1.33
N LEU A 133 1.56 6.05 0.95
CA LEU A 133 2.80 5.32 1.24
C LEU A 133 3.18 5.26 2.72
N ALA A 134 2.75 6.23 3.54
CA ALA A 134 3.05 6.22 4.97
C ALA A 134 2.29 5.08 5.70
N PRO A 135 0.97 4.92 5.54
CA PRO A 135 0.26 3.70 5.93
C PRO A 135 0.88 2.43 5.37
N ASP A 136 1.21 2.36 4.07
CA ASP A 136 1.84 1.17 3.49
C ASP A 136 3.14 0.80 4.22
N GLU A 137 3.95 1.79 4.57
CA GLU A 137 5.22 1.55 5.26
C GLU A 137 5.00 0.93 6.66
N ILE A 138 3.89 1.24 7.34
CA ILE A 138 3.50 0.56 8.59
C ILE A 138 3.20 -0.92 8.31
N GLY A 139 2.37 -1.20 7.30
CA GLY A 139 2.07 -2.58 6.88
C GLY A 139 3.32 -3.35 6.47
N ARG A 140 4.21 -2.71 5.70
CA ARG A 140 5.48 -3.31 5.25
C ARG A 140 6.36 -3.68 6.43
N ARG A 141 6.51 -2.79 7.42
CA ARG A 141 7.29 -3.09 8.64
C ARG A 141 6.72 -4.28 9.38
N ARG A 142 5.39 -4.41 9.45
CA ARG A 142 4.75 -5.57 10.07
C ARG A 142 5.09 -6.87 9.33
N PHE A 143 5.05 -6.88 8.01
CA PHE A 143 5.45 -8.05 7.22
C PHE A 143 6.94 -8.38 7.36
N VAL A 144 7.81 -7.35 7.43
CA VAL A 144 9.24 -7.55 7.69
C VAL A 144 9.47 -8.17 9.07
N GLU A 145 8.77 -7.70 10.10
CA GLU A 145 8.86 -8.29 11.45
C GLU A 145 8.49 -9.78 11.46
N VAL A 146 7.45 -10.18 10.71
CA VAL A 146 7.08 -11.59 10.56
C VAL A 146 8.20 -12.35 9.84
N ALA A 147 8.68 -11.85 8.70
CA ALA A 147 9.74 -12.49 7.93
C ALA A 147 11.05 -12.67 8.73
N GLU A 148 11.49 -11.65 9.47
CA GLU A 148 12.67 -11.69 10.34
C GLU A 148 12.49 -12.61 11.56
N GLY A 149 11.23 -12.87 11.96
CA GLY A 149 10.87 -13.76 13.06
C GLY A 149 10.94 -15.24 12.71
N MET A 150 10.98 -15.60 11.41
CA MET A 150 10.97 -16.98 10.95
C MET A 150 12.28 -17.72 11.28
N ASP A 151 12.15 -18.99 11.68
CA ASP A 151 13.31 -19.84 11.94
C ASP A 151 14.01 -20.28 10.64
N VAL A 152 15.32 -20.49 10.71
CA VAL A 152 16.09 -21.03 9.57
C VAL A 152 15.56 -22.43 9.21
N GLY A 153 15.14 -22.60 7.96
CA GLY A 153 14.57 -23.85 7.45
C GLY A 153 13.06 -23.97 7.61
N SER A 154 12.37 -22.89 8.00
CA SER A 154 10.90 -22.81 7.96
C SER A 154 10.39 -23.01 6.53
N SER A 155 9.18 -23.55 6.41
CA SER A 155 8.49 -23.65 5.11
C SER A 155 7.74 -22.37 4.76
N VAL A 156 7.36 -22.26 3.49
CA VAL A 156 6.46 -21.19 3.02
C VAL A 156 5.10 -21.28 3.72
N GLY A 157 4.60 -22.49 3.97
CA GLY A 157 3.34 -22.70 4.72
C GLY A 157 3.41 -22.14 6.14
N GLU A 158 4.51 -22.38 6.86
CA GLU A 158 4.71 -21.81 8.20
C GLU A 158 4.75 -20.27 8.16
N PHE A 159 5.33 -19.68 7.11
CA PHE A 159 5.31 -18.23 6.92
C PHE A 159 3.91 -17.68 6.62
N VAL A 160 3.11 -18.41 5.83
CA VAL A 160 1.70 -18.06 5.59
C VAL A 160 0.91 -18.10 6.89
N ASP A 161 1.07 -19.15 7.70
CA ASP A 161 0.40 -19.27 9.00
C ASP A 161 0.73 -18.08 9.93
N GLU A 162 2.01 -17.66 9.99
CA GLU A 162 2.44 -16.51 10.81
C GLU A 162 1.94 -15.16 10.27
N LEU A 163 1.82 -15.01 8.94
CA LEU A 163 1.18 -13.83 8.34
C LEU A 163 -0.31 -13.77 8.68
N GLU A 164 -1.00 -14.90 8.66
CA GLU A 164 -2.41 -15.00 9.03
C GLU A 164 -2.66 -14.75 10.52
N GLU A 165 -1.63 -14.70 11.38
CA GLU A 165 -1.78 -14.19 12.75
C GLU A 165 -1.91 -12.65 12.84
N ILE A 166 -1.65 -11.92 11.75
CA ILE A 166 -1.90 -10.48 11.68
C ILE A 166 -3.43 -10.26 11.68
N PRO A 167 -3.99 -9.45 12.59
CA PRO A 167 -5.44 -9.40 12.79
C PRO A 167 -6.23 -9.00 11.54
N GLU A 168 -5.71 -8.06 10.75
CA GLU A 168 -6.33 -7.68 9.48
C GLU A 168 -6.34 -8.79 8.44
N LEU A 169 -5.33 -9.68 8.44
CA LEU A 169 -5.27 -10.83 7.54
C LEU A 169 -6.18 -11.96 8.03
N ASP A 170 -6.17 -12.29 9.34
CA ASP A 170 -7.04 -13.31 9.95
C ASP A 170 -8.54 -13.03 9.72
N ALA A 171 -8.94 -11.76 9.89
CA ALA A 171 -10.33 -11.35 9.77
C ALA A 171 -10.78 -11.11 8.32
N ALA A 172 -9.86 -11.15 7.35
CA ALA A 172 -10.17 -10.88 5.96
C ALA A 172 -11.05 -11.97 5.35
N ALA A 173 -11.83 -11.60 4.32
CA ALA A 173 -12.55 -12.58 3.51
C ALA A 173 -11.66 -13.23 2.44
N THR A 174 -10.45 -12.71 2.23
CA THR A 174 -9.44 -13.20 1.29
C THR A 174 -8.31 -13.86 2.07
N ASP A 175 -7.84 -15.00 1.58
CA ASP A 175 -6.74 -15.74 2.18
C ASP A 175 -5.37 -15.21 1.71
N VAL A 176 -4.32 -15.48 2.50
CA VAL A 176 -2.94 -15.32 2.06
C VAL A 176 -2.59 -16.47 1.12
N GLU A 177 -2.09 -16.16 -0.08
CA GLU A 177 -1.95 -17.17 -1.13
C GLU A 177 -0.52 -17.30 -1.66
N VAL A 178 -0.05 -18.55 -1.76
CA VAL A 178 1.18 -18.90 -2.49
C VAL A 178 0.88 -18.97 -3.98
N ARG A 179 1.21 -17.90 -4.71
CA ARG A 179 0.94 -17.76 -6.15
C ARG A 179 1.97 -18.46 -7.02
N VAL A 180 3.22 -18.56 -6.57
CA VAL A 180 4.33 -19.26 -7.23
C VAL A 180 4.98 -20.14 -6.18
N GLY A 181 5.39 -21.35 -6.56
CA GLY A 181 5.91 -22.35 -5.62
C GLY A 181 4.81 -23.13 -4.91
N SER A 182 5.09 -23.57 -3.69
CA SER A 182 4.14 -24.31 -2.84
C SER A 182 4.41 -24.09 -1.36
N GLU A 183 3.42 -24.31 -0.51
CA GLU A 183 3.56 -24.25 0.96
C GLU A 183 4.62 -25.23 1.52
N ASP A 184 4.89 -26.32 0.80
CA ASP A 184 5.91 -27.32 1.17
C ASP A 184 7.34 -26.86 0.85
N ASN A 185 7.53 -25.77 0.10
CA ASN A 185 8.84 -25.26 -0.25
C ASN A 185 9.56 -24.68 0.97
N GLU A 186 10.90 -24.69 0.94
CA GLU A 186 11.71 -23.94 1.91
C GLU A 186 11.46 -22.43 1.72
N LEU A 187 11.34 -21.70 2.84
CA LEU A 187 11.09 -20.26 2.82
C LEU A 187 12.31 -19.48 2.28
N GLY A 188 13.50 -19.85 2.74
CA GLY A 188 14.76 -19.19 2.36
C GLY A 188 14.81 -17.70 2.69
N GLU A 189 15.53 -16.93 1.88
CA GLU A 189 15.59 -15.47 2.03
C GLU A 189 14.28 -14.84 1.54
N VAL A 190 13.67 -13.96 2.35
CA VAL A 190 12.38 -13.31 2.06
C VAL A 190 12.59 -11.83 1.74
N ALA A 191 12.11 -11.39 0.58
CA ALA A 191 11.98 -9.97 0.24
C ALA A 191 10.52 -9.51 0.37
N VAL A 192 10.26 -8.67 1.37
CA VAL A 192 8.97 -7.99 1.53
C VAL A 192 8.92 -6.77 0.62
N HIS A 193 8.09 -6.82 -0.41
CA HIS A 193 8.00 -5.78 -1.44
C HIS A 193 6.60 -5.14 -1.45
N HIS A 194 6.34 -4.38 -0.40
CA HIS A 194 5.17 -3.51 -0.18
C HIS A 194 5.68 -2.10 0.20
N ALA A 195 4.84 -1.07 0.19
CA ALA A 195 5.23 0.34 0.37
C ALA A 195 6.27 0.84 -0.64
N ALA A 196 6.08 0.48 -1.91
CA ALA A 196 6.84 0.99 -3.06
C ALA A 196 5.90 1.46 -4.18
N GLY A 197 4.77 2.06 -3.80
CA GLY A 197 3.70 2.52 -4.68
C GLY A 197 2.79 1.39 -5.17
N THR A 198 3.34 0.33 -5.74
CA THR A 198 2.58 -0.85 -6.18
C THR A 198 3.46 -2.10 -6.16
N ASN A 199 2.94 -3.27 -6.52
CA ASN A 199 3.75 -4.48 -6.69
C ASN A 199 4.72 -4.35 -7.87
N GLY A 200 5.77 -5.17 -7.87
CA GLY A 200 6.81 -5.12 -8.89
C GLY A 200 6.57 -5.97 -10.14
N GLY A 201 5.46 -6.73 -10.20
CA GLY A 201 5.17 -7.62 -11.32
C GLY A 201 6.17 -8.76 -11.49
N ALA A 202 6.23 -9.33 -12.70
CA ALA A 202 7.13 -10.45 -12.98
C ALA A 202 8.61 -10.06 -12.97
N ASP A 203 8.95 -8.89 -13.53
CA ASP A 203 10.35 -8.48 -13.72
C ASP A 203 11.08 -8.23 -12.40
N VAL A 204 10.42 -7.58 -11.44
CA VAL A 204 11.01 -7.34 -10.11
C VAL A 204 11.13 -8.64 -9.31
N ALA A 205 10.12 -9.51 -9.34
CA ALA A 205 10.20 -10.81 -8.68
C ALA A 205 11.35 -11.66 -9.27
N ARG A 206 11.49 -11.66 -10.60
CA ARG A 206 12.60 -12.31 -11.31
C ARG A 206 13.96 -11.74 -10.86
N ALA A 207 14.10 -10.42 -10.78
CA ALA A 207 15.34 -9.79 -10.34
C ALA A 207 15.75 -10.23 -8.93
N TYR A 208 14.80 -10.35 -8.00
CA TYR A 208 15.04 -10.92 -6.67
C TYR A 208 15.48 -12.39 -6.74
N PHE A 209 14.73 -13.23 -7.46
CA PHE A 209 15.00 -14.67 -7.54
C PHE A 209 16.37 -14.98 -8.14
N GLU A 210 16.78 -14.23 -9.15
CA GLU A 210 18.08 -14.37 -9.81
C GLU A 210 19.26 -13.90 -8.94
N ASN A 211 18.98 -13.14 -7.88
CA ASN A 211 19.98 -12.55 -6.98
C ASN A 211 19.93 -13.13 -5.55
N GLY A 212 19.35 -14.33 -5.39
CA GLY A 212 19.49 -15.12 -4.17
C GLY A 212 18.35 -14.96 -3.16
N VAL A 213 17.29 -14.21 -3.50
CA VAL A 213 16.04 -14.25 -2.75
C VAL A 213 15.24 -15.49 -3.14
N ASP A 214 14.64 -16.17 -2.17
CA ASP A 214 13.89 -17.40 -2.39
C ASP A 214 12.38 -17.14 -2.41
N THR A 215 11.93 -16.20 -1.57
CA THR A 215 10.52 -15.83 -1.42
C THR A 215 10.34 -14.33 -1.58
N VAL A 216 9.43 -13.92 -2.45
CA VAL A 216 8.98 -12.53 -2.56
C VAL A 216 7.56 -12.43 -1.98
N LEU A 217 7.31 -11.38 -1.20
CA LEU A 217 5.97 -11.04 -0.72
C LEU A 217 5.45 -9.80 -1.43
N TYR A 218 4.28 -9.92 -2.06
CA TYR A 218 3.48 -8.79 -2.54
C TYR A 218 2.12 -8.77 -1.82
N ILE A 219 1.43 -7.63 -1.87
CA ILE A 219 0.04 -7.57 -1.40
C ILE A 219 -0.97 -7.88 -2.50
N HIS A 220 -0.57 -7.68 -3.76
CA HIS A 220 -1.36 -8.00 -4.95
C HIS A 220 -0.42 -8.27 -6.14
N VAL A 221 -0.89 -8.96 -7.17
CA VAL A 221 -0.11 -9.21 -8.40
C VAL A 221 -1.05 -9.33 -9.60
N GLY A 222 -0.59 -8.91 -10.78
CA GLY A 222 -1.31 -9.08 -12.03
C GLY A 222 -1.47 -10.54 -12.42
N ALA A 223 -2.63 -10.92 -12.98
CA ALA A 223 -2.88 -12.30 -13.40
C ALA A 223 -2.01 -12.75 -14.59
N GLY A 224 -1.42 -11.81 -15.33
CA GLY A 224 -0.41 -12.08 -16.35
C GLY A 224 0.93 -12.43 -15.70
N ASP A 225 1.43 -11.51 -14.86
CA ASP A 225 2.69 -11.65 -14.13
C ASP A 225 2.75 -12.95 -13.29
N ALA A 226 1.68 -13.25 -12.55
CA ALA A 226 1.61 -14.46 -11.75
C ALA A 226 1.71 -15.74 -12.60
N ARG A 227 1.09 -15.75 -13.78
CA ARG A 227 1.17 -16.91 -14.69
C ARG A 227 2.55 -17.06 -15.29
N GLU A 228 3.16 -15.96 -15.69
CA GLU A 228 4.53 -15.95 -16.21
C GLU A 228 5.52 -16.50 -15.18
N LEU A 229 5.46 -15.99 -13.94
CA LEU A 229 6.32 -16.48 -12.87
C LEU A 229 6.09 -17.96 -12.53
N CYS A 230 4.84 -18.44 -12.56
CA CYS A 230 4.55 -19.87 -12.37
C CYS A 230 5.15 -20.77 -13.46
N GLU A 231 5.27 -20.26 -14.69
CA GLU A 231 5.85 -21.02 -15.80
C GLU A 231 7.38 -21.05 -15.74
N GLU A 232 7.99 -20.03 -15.12
CA GLU A 232 9.44 -19.85 -15.04
C GLU A 232 10.08 -20.41 -13.76
N TYR A 233 9.35 -20.39 -12.64
CA TYR A 233 9.89 -20.70 -11.33
C TYR A 233 9.02 -21.71 -10.57
N ASP A 234 9.59 -22.90 -10.33
CA ASP A 234 9.02 -23.96 -9.48
C ASP A 234 9.74 -24.12 -8.13
N GLU A 235 10.99 -23.65 -8.02
CA GLU A 235 11.81 -23.70 -6.79
C GLU A 235 11.82 -22.37 -6.01
N LYS A 236 11.08 -21.35 -6.47
CA LYS A 236 10.95 -20.04 -5.83
C LYS A 236 9.51 -19.77 -5.43
N ASN A 237 9.30 -18.77 -4.58
CA ASN A 237 8.00 -18.53 -3.97
C ASN A 237 7.55 -17.09 -4.15
N LEU A 238 6.27 -16.92 -4.50
CA LEU A 238 5.59 -15.62 -4.45
C LEU A 238 4.38 -15.75 -3.53
N VAL A 239 4.46 -15.12 -2.36
CA VAL A 239 3.37 -15.02 -1.40
C VAL A 239 2.60 -13.73 -1.65
N VAL A 240 1.27 -13.82 -1.71
CA VAL A 240 0.39 -12.68 -1.93
C VAL A 240 -0.64 -12.57 -0.81
N THR A 241 -0.50 -11.53 0.02
CA THR A 241 -1.26 -11.39 1.27
C THR A 241 -2.69 -10.87 1.11
N GLY A 242 -3.05 -10.37 -0.08
CA GLY A 242 -4.36 -9.80 -0.35
C GLY A 242 -4.38 -8.29 -0.12
N HIS A 243 -4.89 -7.57 -1.13
CA HIS A 243 -4.74 -6.11 -1.25
C HIS A 243 -5.37 -5.35 -0.08
N ILE A 244 -6.69 -5.46 0.07
CA ILE A 244 -7.48 -4.67 1.03
C ILE A 244 -7.03 -4.95 2.46
N ALA A 245 -6.79 -6.22 2.81
CA ALA A 245 -6.36 -6.62 4.14
C ALA A 245 -4.96 -6.08 4.48
N SER A 246 -4.06 -6.05 3.51
CA SER A 246 -2.71 -5.50 3.71
C SER A 246 -2.70 -3.99 3.87
N ASP A 247 -3.44 -3.26 3.01
CA ASP A 247 -3.58 -1.79 3.12
C ASP A 247 -4.24 -1.41 4.46
N ALA A 248 -5.19 -2.22 4.94
CA ALA A 248 -5.88 -2.00 6.20
C ALA A 248 -4.95 -1.98 7.41
N ILE A 249 -3.85 -2.73 7.44
CA ILE A 249 -2.89 -2.77 8.57
C ILE A 249 -2.38 -1.35 8.88
N GLY A 250 -1.89 -0.67 7.84
CA GLY A 250 -1.38 0.69 7.97
C GLY A 250 -2.47 1.73 8.16
N LEU A 251 -3.56 1.59 7.42
CA LEU A 251 -4.67 2.55 7.47
C LEU A 251 -5.39 2.52 8.83
N ASN A 252 -5.57 1.34 9.43
CA ASN A 252 -6.09 1.19 10.79
C ASN A 252 -5.20 1.93 11.80
N SER A 253 -3.88 1.81 11.68
CA SER A 253 -2.94 2.54 12.55
C SER A 253 -3.07 4.07 12.43
N LEU A 254 -3.34 4.58 11.23
CA LEU A 254 -3.62 6.00 11.01
C LEU A 254 -4.96 6.42 11.64
N ILE A 255 -6.00 5.59 11.50
CA ILE A 255 -7.31 5.85 12.10
C ILE A 255 -7.19 5.90 13.64
N ASP A 256 -6.47 4.95 14.26
CA ASP A 256 -6.21 4.97 15.71
C ASP A 256 -5.54 6.27 16.15
N ALA A 257 -4.52 6.71 15.41
CA ALA A 257 -3.81 7.95 15.70
C ALA A 257 -4.71 9.19 15.58
N LEU A 258 -5.69 9.18 14.67
CA LEU A 258 -6.68 10.24 14.52
C LEU A 258 -7.69 10.26 15.67
N GLU A 259 -8.19 9.08 16.06
CA GLU A 259 -9.10 8.92 17.19
C GLU A 259 -8.45 9.34 18.52
N GLU A 260 -7.15 9.05 18.71
CA GLU A 260 -6.35 9.56 19.84
C GLU A 260 -6.24 11.09 19.89
N ARG A 261 -6.50 11.77 18.76
CA ARG A 261 -6.54 13.23 18.64
C ARG A 261 -7.95 13.82 18.64
N ASP A 262 -8.94 13.01 19.06
CA ASP A 262 -10.37 13.36 19.13
C ASP A 262 -11.03 13.57 17.75
N VAL A 263 -10.53 12.93 16.69
CA VAL A 263 -11.23 12.88 15.38
C VAL A 263 -12.08 11.61 15.30
N GLU A 264 -13.40 11.75 15.15
CA GLU A 264 -14.31 10.62 14.96
C GLU A 264 -14.22 10.11 13.52
N CYS A 265 -13.60 8.95 13.32
CA CYS A 265 -13.46 8.33 12.01
C CYS A 265 -14.59 7.33 11.74
N THR A 266 -15.27 7.48 10.60
CA THR A 266 -16.19 6.47 10.07
C THR A 266 -15.55 5.74 8.90
N PRO A 267 -15.23 4.45 9.06
CA PRO A 267 -14.64 3.67 7.99
C PRO A 267 -15.66 3.25 6.92
N ILE A 268 -15.21 3.25 5.66
CA ILE A 268 -15.91 2.73 4.49
C ILE A 268 -14.87 2.19 3.48
N SER A 269 -15.31 1.49 2.44
CA SER A 269 -14.44 1.13 1.30
C SER A 269 -13.20 0.36 1.73
N GLY A 270 -13.39 -0.73 2.48
CA GLY A 270 -12.34 -1.72 2.78
C GLY A 270 -11.41 -1.38 3.96
N CYS A 271 -11.44 -0.17 4.51
CA CYS A 271 -10.80 0.07 5.80
C CYS A 271 -11.65 -0.50 6.95
N SER A 272 -11.05 -0.76 8.11
CA SER A 272 -11.67 -1.37 9.30
C SER A 272 -11.85 -2.90 9.35
N ILE A 273 -11.04 -3.66 8.60
CA ILE A 273 -10.92 -5.09 8.88
C ILE A 273 -10.34 -5.23 10.29
N ASP A 274 -10.98 -6.06 11.11
CA ASP A 274 -10.70 -6.29 12.54
C ASP A 274 -10.72 -5.05 13.48
N ARG A 275 -11.30 -3.92 13.09
CA ARG A 275 -11.55 -2.81 14.04
C ARG A 275 -12.87 -3.04 14.78
N SER A 276 -12.83 -3.06 16.13
CA SER A 276 -14.01 -3.19 17.01
C SER A 276 -14.39 -1.91 17.72
#